data_AF-A0A952KT76-F1
#
_entry.id   AF-A0A952KT76-F1
#
_cell.length_a   1.000
_cell.length_b   1.000
_cell.length_c   1.000
_cell.angle_alpha   90.00
_cell.angle_beta   90.00
_cell.angle_gamma   90.00
#
_symmetry.space_group_name_H-M   'P 1'
#
loop_
_entity.id
_entity.type
_entity.pdbx_description
1 polymer ?
#
loop_
_entity_poly.entity_id
_entity_poly.type
_entity_poly.pdbx_seq_one_letter_code
_entity_poly.pdbx_strand_id
1 'polypeptide(L)'
;LQETEVQATRLEEILRQTTGEVETVKSKALAALVEEAEDMIKDASDESVRDAAIIAAAQRVEHYEIATYGAVRHFAQILGESTPAQLLDQTIKEEGHADHLLTSIANRVNPFADKAAA
;
A
#
# COMPACT_ATOMS: atom_id res chain seq x y z
N LEU A 1 4.67 8.94 2.06
CA LEU A 1 5.86 8.57 2.85
C LEU A 1 5.67 8.85 4.34
N GLN A 2 5.31 10.06 4.77
CA GLN A 2 5.08 10.33 6.20
C GLN A 2 4.00 9.42 6.84
N GLU A 3 2.91 9.15 6.12
CA GLU A 3 1.86 8.22 6.58
C GLU A 3 2.41 6.80 6.79
N THR A 4 3.17 6.29 5.81
CA THR A 4 3.85 4.99 5.87
C THR A 4 4.83 4.86 7.04
N GLU A 5 5.57 5.92 7.38
CA GLU A 5 6.46 5.93 8.55
C GLU A 5 5.68 5.83 9.89
N VAL A 6 4.52 6.49 9.96
CA VAL A 6 3.62 6.40 11.12
C VAL A 6 3.01 5.01 11.22
N GLN A 7 2.59 4.41 10.10
CA GLN A 7 2.07 3.04 10.06
C GLN A 7 3.13 2.03 10.48
N ALA A 8 4.38 2.18 10.02
CA ALA A 8 5.50 1.34 10.45
C ALA A 8 5.70 1.43 11.98
N THR A 9 5.70 2.65 12.53
CA THR A 9 5.78 2.86 13.99
C THR A 9 4.62 2.18 14.73
N ARG A 10 3.40 2.23 14.17
CA ARG A 10 2.22 1.54 14.73
C ARG A 10 2.38 0.03 14.73
N LEU A 11 2.98 -0.56 13.69
CA LEU A 11 3.28 -1.99 13.64
C LEU A 11 4.34 -2.38 14.66
N GLU A 12 5.38 -1.58 14.85
CA GLU A 12 6.35 -1.81 15.90
C GLU A 12 5.71 -1.80 17.28
N GLU A 13 4.76 -0.88 17.53
CA GLU A 13 3.99 -0.85 18.77
C GLU A 13 3.16 -2.14 18.95
N ILE A 14 2.44 -2.57 17.92
CA ILE A 14 1.66 -3.82 17.96
C ILE A 14 2.56 -5.02 18.27
N LEU A 15 3.70 -5.14 17.59
CA LEU A 15 4.66 -6.23 17.80
C LEU A 15 5.23 -6.20 19.23
N ARG A 16 5.65 -5.04 19.73
CA ARG A 16 6.12 -4.90 21.13
C ARG A 16 5.06 -5.34 22.15
N GLN A 17 3.79 -5.01 21.90
CA GLN A 17 2.69 -5.36 22.80
C GLN A 17 2.37 -6.86 22.79
N THR A 18 2.51 -7.51 21.65
CA THR A 18 2.06 -8.90 21.43
C THR A 18 3.17 -9.93 21.58
N THR A 19 4.39 -9.61 21.15
CA THR A 19 5.54 -10.54 21.14
C THR A 19 6.69 -10.08 22.04
N GLY A 20 6.77 -8.78 22.37
CA GLY A 20 7.90 -8.19 23.08
C GLY A 20 9.14 -7.92 22.21
N GLU A 21 9.12 -8.35 20.94
CA GLU A 21 10.24 -8.22 19.99
C GLU A 21 9.76 -7.53 18.70
N VAL A 22 10.66 -6.78 18.06
CA VAL A 22 10.41 -6.14 16.77
C VAL A 22 11.52 -6.59 15.82
N GLU A 23 11.13 -7.22 14.71
CA GLU A 23 12.04 -7.60 13.65
C GLU A 23 11.50 -7.09 12.31
N THR A 24 12.37 -6.42 11.55
CA THR A 24 12.06 -6.00 10.20
C THR A 24 12.40 -7.12 9.22
N VAL A 25 11.41 -7.56 8.44
CA VAL A 25 11.61 -8.59 7.42
C VAL A 25 11.33 -8.00 6.04
N LYS A 26 12.20 -8.30 5.07
CA LYS A 26 11.97 -7.91 3.67
C LYS A 26 10.80 -8.72 3.09
N SER A 27 9.72 -8.04 2.72
CA SER A 27 8.60 -8.67 2.00
C SER A 27 9.01 -8.97 0.54
N LYS A 28 8.94 -10.24 0.15
CA LYS A 28 9.17 -10.67 -1.23
C LYS A 28 8.07 -10.15 -2.18
N ALA A 29 6.84 -10.05 -1.70
CA ALA A 29 5.71 -9.59 -2.49
C ALA A 29 5.83 -8.08 -2.79
N LEU A 30 6.11 -7.26 -1.77
CA LEU A 30 6.33 -5.83 -1.97
C LEU A 30 7.56 -5.57 -2.84
N ALA A 31 8.65 -6.32 -2.65
CA ALA A 31 9.83 -6.21 -3.51
C ALA A 31 9.50 -6.49 -4.99
N ALA A 32 8.69 -7.52 -5.27
CA ALA A 32 8.27 -7.83 -6.63
C ALA A 32 7.33 -6.76 -7.23
N LEU A 33 6.42 -6.19 -6.42
CA LEU A 33 5.55 -5.09 -6.87
C LEU A 33 6.36 -3.84 -7.22
N VAL A 34 7.38 -3.52 -6.44
CA VAL A 34 8.29 -2.39 -6.71
C VAL A 34 9.12 -2.65 -7.97
N GLU A 35 9.67 -3.84 -8.14
CA GLU A 35 10.42 -4.21 -9.34
C GLU A 35 9.56 -4.08 -10.61
N GLU A 36 8.34 -4.60 -10.58
CA GLU A 36 7.40 -4.46 -11.69
C GLU A 36 7.03 -3.00 -11.96
N ALA A 37 6.86 -2.18 -10.91
CA ALA A 37 6.62 -0.75 -11.04
C ALA A 37 7.78 -0.05 -11.76
N GLU A 38 9.02 -0.33 -11.34
CA GLU A 38 10.20 0.24 -11.96
C GLU A 38 10.32 -0.15 -13.44
N ASP A 39 10.01 -1.38 -13.80
CA ASP A 39 10.08 -1.85 -15.18
C ASP A 39 9.00 -1.21 -16.05
N MET A 40 7.75 -1.11 -15.57
CA MET A 40 6.69 -0.37 -16.27
C MET A 40 7.06 1.10 -16.50
N ILE A 41 7.70 1.76 -15.52
CA ILE A 41 8.14 3.15 -15.61
C ILE A 41 9.26 3.32 -16.64
N LYS A 42 10.21 2.38 -16.69
CA LYS A 42 11.33 2.39 -17.66
C LYS A 42 10.84 2.15 -19.09
N ASP A 43 9.87 1.27 -19.27
CA ASP A 43 9.32 0.92 -20.59
C ASP A 43 8.36 2.00 -21.14
N ALA A 44 7.85 2.87 -20.29
CA ALA A 44 6.98 3.98 -20.70
C ALA A 44 7.77 5.08 -21.44
N SER A 45 7.57 5.14 -22.76
CA SER A 45 8.16 6.14 -23.65
C SER A 45 7.48 7.51 -23.57
N ASP A 46 6.19 7.55 -23.22
CA ASP A 46 5.39 8.77 -23.05
C ASP A 46 5.22 9.12 -21.56
N GLU A 47 5.27 10.41 -21.24
CA GLU A 47 5.16 10.90 -19.86
C GLU A 47 3.79 10.61 -19.25
N SER A 48 2.70 10.73 -20.01
CA SER A 48 1.35 10.46 -19.51
C SER A 48 1.10 8.96 -19.28
N VAL A 49 1.70 8.10 -20.11
CA VAL A 49 1.71 6.64 -19.90
C VAL A 49 2.52 6.29 -18.65
N ARG A 50 3.66 6.96 -18.44
CA ARG A 50 4.49 6.77 -17.24
C ARG A 50 3.75 7.16 -15.97
N ASP A 51 3.06 8.30 -15.96
CA ASP A 51 2.26 8.73 -14.81
C ASP A 51 1.13 7.73 -14.49
N ALA A 52 0.44 7.23 -15.53
CA ALA A 52 -0.58 6.19 -15.36
C ALA A 52 0.02 4.89 -14.78
N ALA A 53 1.23 4.50 -15.21
CA ALA A 53 1.94 3.33 -14.69
C ALA A 53 2.34 3.51 -13.21
N ILE A 54 2.83 4.68 -12.83
CA ILE A 54 3.16 5.01 -11.42
C ILE A 54 1.92 4.90 -10.54
N ILE A 55 0.80 5.48 -10.98
CA ILE A 55 -0.46 5.44 -10.23
C ILE A 55 -0.95 3.99 -10.09
N ALA A 56 -0.98 3.23 -11.17
CA ALA A 56 -1.41 1.83 -11.15
C ALA A 56 -0.52 0.98 -10.23
N ALA A 57 0.80 1.18 -10.27
CA ALA A 57 1.74 0.51 -9.38
C ALA A 57 1.47 0.85 -7.90
N ALA A 58 1.26 2.12 -7.58
CA ALA A 58 0.95 2.55 -6.22
C ALA A 58 -0.35 1.89 -5.72
N GLN A 59 -1.42 1.90 -6.51
CA GLN A 59 -2.70 1.26 -6.12
C GLN A 59 -2.54 -0.25 -5.83
N ARG A 60 -1.66 -0.94 -6.56
CA ARG A 60 -1.38 -2.36 -6.30
C ARG A 60 -0.68 -2.58 -4.97
N VAL A 61 0.20 -1.66 -4.56
CA VAL A 61 0.81 -1.67 -3.23
C VAL A 61 -0.25 -1.45 -2.16
N GLU A 62 -1.10 -0.42 -2.31
CA GLU A 62 -2.20 -0.14 -1.37
C GLU A 62 -3.13 -1.35 -1.20
N HIS A 63 -3.49 -2.02 -2.30
CA HIS A 63 -4.38 -3.20 -2.26
C HIS A 63 -3.72 -4.39 -1.58
N TYR A 64 -2.41 -4.59 -1.77
CA TYR A 64 -1.64 -5.61 -1.06
C TYR A 64 -1.63 -5.32 0.45
N GLU A 65 -1.44 -4.07 0.85
CA GLU A 65 -1.42 -3.64 2.25
C GLU A 65 -2.80 -3.79 2.91
N ILE A 66 -3.86 -3.31 2.26
CA ILE A 66 -5.25 -3.48 2.73
C ILE A 66 -5.58 -4.97 2.95
N ALA A 67 -5.22 -5.84 2.00
CA ALA A 67 -5.46 -7.27 2.11
C ALA A 67 -4.65 -7.88 3.28
N THR A 68 -3.39 -7.49 3.42
CA THR A 68 -2.48 -7.98 4.46
C THR A 68 -2.97 -7.57 5.85
N TYR A 69 -3.20 -6.27 6.08
CA TYR A 69 -3.69 -5.77 7.36
C TYR A 69 -5.09 -6.30 7.67
N GLY A 70 -5.96 -6.46 6.66
CA GLY A 70 -7.28 -7.04 6.82
C GLY A 70 -7.24 -8.46 7.40
N ALA A 71 -6.32 -9.29 6.89
CA ALA A 71 -6.11 -10.65 7.41
C ALA A 71 -5.56 -10.64 8.84
N VAL A 72 -4.52 -9.84 9.11
CA VAL A 72 -3.89 -9.77 10.45
C VAL A 72 -4.86 -9.20 11.49
N ARG A 73 -5.65 -8.17 11.15
CA ARG A 73 -6.70 -7.61 12.00
C ARG A 73 -7.72 -8.68 12.39
N HIS A 74 -8.11 -9.53 11.45
CA HIS A 74 -9.06 -10.60 11.72
C HIS A 74 -8.50 -11.63 12.70
N PHE A 75 -7.22 -12.01 12.55
CA PHE A 75 -6.55 -12.86 13.54
C PHE A 75 -6.48 -12.21 14.93
N ALA A 76 -6.13 -10.91 15.01
CA ALA A 76 -6.15 -10.18 16.28
C ALA A 76 -7.52 -10.22 16.96
N GLN A 77 -8.61 -10.08 16.19
CA GLN A 77 -9.97 -10.22 16.71
C GLN A 77 -10.27 -11.63 17.25
N ILE A 78 -9.85 -12.68 16.55
CA ILE A 78 -10.02 -14.08 16.99
C ILE A 78 -9.26 -14.34 18.30
N LEU A 79 -8.06 -13.76 18.43
CA LEU A 79 -7.20 -13.90 19.61
C LEU A 79 -7.65 -13.02 20.80
N GLY A 80 -8.66 -12.17 20.62
CA GLY A 80 -9.11 -11.23 21.65
C GLY A 80 -8.22 -9.99 21.83
N GLU A 81 -7.30 -9.75 20.89
CA GLU A 81 -6.36 -8.62 20.89
C GLU A 81 -7.03 -7.36 20.35
N SER A 82 -7.92 -6.78 21.16
CA SER A 82 -8.77 -5.65 20.75
C SER A 82 -7.98 -4.39 20.38
N THR A 83 -6.89 -4.09 21.08
CA THR A 83 -6.05 -2.90 20.83
C THR A 83 -5.27 -3.06 19.51
N PRO A 84 -4.51 -4.14 19.27
CA PRO A 84 -3.93 -4.42 17.96
C PRO A 84 -4.94 -4.38 16.81
N ALA A 85 -6.12 -4.97 16.99
CA ALA A 85 -7.16 -4.95 15.96
C ALA A 85 -7.63 -3.51 15.62
N GLN A 86 -7.75 -2.62 16.61
CA GLN A 86 -8.11 -1.22 16.37
C GLN A 86 -7.01 -0.45 15.65
N LEU A 87 -5.75 -0.66 16.04
CA LEU A 87 -4.60 -0.04 15.40
C LEU A 87 -4.46 -0.48 13.93
N LEU A 88 -4.65 -1.77 13.65
CA LEU A 88 -4.67 -2.29 12.28
C LEU A 88 -5.85 -1.74 11.47
N ASP A 89 -7.02 -1.57 12.08
CA ASP A 89 -8.16 -0.93 11.41
C ASP A 89 -7.91 0.53 11.05
N GLN A 90 -7.16 1.25 11.89
CA GLN A 90 -6.70 2.59 11.56
C GLN A 90 -5.79 2.59 10.33
N THR A 91 -4.80 1.69 10.27
CA THR A 91 -3.92 1.55 9.10
C THR A 91 -4.74 1.26 7.83
N ILE A 92 -5.67 0.32 7.88
CA ILE A 92 -6.52 -0.04 6.72
C ILE A 92 -7.31 1.15 6.19
N LYS A 93 -7.79 2.05 7.07
CA LYS A 93 -8.50 3.26 6.66
C LYS A 93 -7.59 4.29 6.00
N GLU A 94 -6.36 4.40 6.48
CA GLU A 94 -5.33 5.26 5.88
C GLU A 94 -5.01 4.77 4.46
N GLU A 95 -4.70 3.47 4.28
CA GLU A 95 -4.44 2.91 2.93
C GLU A 95 -5.66 3.03 2.01
N GLY A 96 -6.87 2.78 2.55
CA GLY A 96 -8.10 2.94 1.78
C GLY A 96 -8.32 4.39 1.32
N HIS A 97 -7.92 5.37 2.12
CA HIS A 97 -7.96 6.78 1.73
C HIS A 97 -6.88 7.10 0.69
N ALA A 98 -5.67 6.56 0.83
CA ALA A 98 -4.61 6.68 -0.16
C ALA A 98 -5.02 6.12 -1.53
N ASP A 99 -5.60 4.92 -1.59
CA ASP A 99 -6.12 4.33 -2.84
C ASP A 99 -7.27 5.18 -3.45
N HIS A 100 -8.15 5.72 -2.62
CA HIS A 100 -9.20 6.64 -3.10
C HIS A 100 -8.62 7.92 -3.71
N LEU A 101 -7.55 8.47 -3.12
CA LEU A 101 -6.84 9.62 -3.67
C LEU A 101 -6.15 9.25 -4.99
N LEU A 102 -5.47 8.11 -5.06
CA LEU A 102 -4.84 7.60 -6.28
C LEU A 102 -5.88 7.40 -7.39
N THR A 103 -7.04 6.83 -7.09
CA THR A 103 -8.16 6.70 -8.04
C THR A 103 -8.63 8.06 -8.54
N SER A 104 -8.72 9.06 -7.66
CA SER A 104 -9.10 10.43 -8.03
C SER A 104 -8.08 11.09 -8.96
N ILE A 105 -6.79 10.81 -8.74
CA ILE A 105 -5.69 11.26 -9.61
C ILE A 105 -5.75 10.50 -10.96
N ALA A 106 -5.94 9.19 -10.93
CA ALA A 106 -6.05 8.32 -12.11
C ALA A 106 -7.13 8.82 -13.08
N ASN A 107 -8.31 9.19 -12.56
CA ASN A 107 -9.42 9.73 -13.35
C ASN A 107 -9.06 11.02 -14.11
N ARG A 108 -8.07 11.77 -13.62
CA ARG A 108 -7.57 13.00 -14.25
C ARG A 108 -6.40 12.74 -15.19
N VAL A 109 -5.53 11.78 -14.86
CA VAL A 109 -4.26 11.50 -15.56
C VAL A 109 -4.45 10.51 -16.70
N ASN A 110 -5.14 9.39 -16.45
CA ASN A 110 -5.26 8.29 -17.42
C ASN A 110 -5.89 8.68 -18.76
N PRO A 111 -6.83 9.66 -18.86
CA PRO A 111 -7.34 10.12 -20.16
C PRO A 111 -6.28 10.76 -21.08
N PHE A 112 -5.14 11.22 -20.54
CA PHE A 112 -4.03 11.71 -21.36
C PHE A 112 -3.21 10.56 -21.95
N ALA A 113 -3.04 9.47 -21.20
CA ALA A 113 -2.36 8.25 -21.66
C ALA A 113 -3.11 7.58 -22.82
N ASP A 114 -4.44 7.56 -22.79
CA ASP A 114 -5.28 7.04 -23.89
C ASP A 114 -4.99 7.75 -25.23
N LYS A 115 -4.76 9.06 -25.19
CA LYS A 115 -4.44 9.86 -26.38
C LYS A 115 -3.01 9.66 -26.89
N ALA A 116 -2.09 9.25 -26.03
CA ALA A 116 -0.71 8.94 -26.41
C ALA A 116 -0.56 7.54 -27.03
N ALA A 117 -1.48 6.62 -26.71
CA ALA A 117 -1.52 5.26 -27.24
C ALA A 117 -2.27 5.13 -28.58
N ALA A 118 -2.93 6.19 -29.04
CA ALA A 118 -3.70 6.27 -30.29
C ALA A 118 -2.86 6.83 -31.45
#